data_AF-A0A382B4K2-F1
#
_entry.id   AF-A0A382B4K2-F1
#
_cell.length_a   1.000
_cell.length_b   1.000
_cell.length_c   1.000
_cell.angle_alpha   90.00
_cell.angle_beta   90.00
_cell.angle_gamma   90.00
#
_symmetry.space_group_name_H-M   'P 1'
#
loop_
_entity.id
_entity.type
_entity.pdbx_description
1 polymer ?
#
loop_
_entity_poly.entity_id
_entity_poly.type
_entity_poly.pdbx_seq_one_letter_code
_entity_poly.pdbx_strand_id
1 'polypeptide(L)'
;MSELPNEQFCPAPFFHAYMNANNRAHKLCCMSKIVGRWHDMDQDLQEQLGEFWEGTTMQNVRQEFMDGKMPKVCDWYCGRYEREKVWEESNRMHFISKYADHEETSHKNYENLGLDIVKGNKWGKPIDIDLRPSKLCNLKCRSCNSTWSTEIEKEVLDNKSLQGWTYWDSVTKSETVRKWAEQIDYDDPKFDPVSNINLDHVKWLKMSGG
;
A
#
# COMPACT_ATOMS: atom_id res chain seq x y z
N MET A 1 27.63 3.34 -10.09
CA MET A 1 26.20 3.34 -9.66
C MET A 1 25.99 4.71 -9.07
N SER A 2 25.17 5.59 -9.65
CA SER A 2 24.77 6.79 -8.90
C SER A 2 24.00 6.30 -7.69
N GLU A 3 24.58 6.57 -6.53
CA GLU A 3 24.29 5.86 -5.29
C GLU A 3 22.91 6.27 -4.78
N LEU A 4 22.16 5.33 -4.21
CA LEU A 4 20.98 5.65 -3.40
C LEU A 4 21.37 6.77 -2.41
N PRO A 5 20.44 7.66 -2.00
CA PRO A 5 20.75 8.72 -1.04
C PRO A 5 21.51 8.25 0.21
N ASN A 6 21.22 7.01 0.64
CA ASN A 6 22.00 6.24 1.62
C ASN A 6 21.64 4.75 1.51
N GLU A 7 22.32 3.89 2.27
CA GLU A 7 22.09 2.43 2.26
C GLU A 7 20.68 1.99 2.67
N GLN A 8 20.04 2.74 3.60
CA GLN A 8 18.72 2.43 4.14
C GLN A 8 17.58 2.99 3.29
N PHE A 9 17.87 3.84 2.30
CA PHE A 9 16.87 4.54 1.52
C PHE A 9 15.86 3.58 0.88
N CYS A 10 14.58 3.92 1.01
CA CYS A 10 13.49 3.24 0.33
C CYS A 10 12.77 4.26 -0.56
N PRO A 11 12.62 4.01 -1.87
CA PRO A 11 11.88 4.92 -2.74
C PRO A 11 10.37 4.81 -2.57
N ALA A 12 9.84 3.75 -1.95
CA ALA A 12 8.39 3.53 -1.85
C ALA A 12 7.63 4.71 -1.20
N PRO A 13 8.04 5.30 -0.06
CA PRO A 13 7.31 6.43 0.52
C PRO A 13 7.31 7.71 -0.33
N PHE A 14 8.13 7.78 -1.38
CA PHE A 14 8.23 8.92 -2.29
C PHE A 14 7.47 8.70 -3.60
N PHE A 15 7.15 7.46 -3.98
CA PHE A 15 6.45 7.17 -5.25
C PHE A 15 5.23 6.26 -5.11
N HIS A 16 5.17 5.43 -4.08
CA HIS A 16 4.17 4.39 -3.88
C HIS A 16 3.15 4.78 -2.81
N ALA A 17 1.87 4.63 -3.13
CA ALA A 17 0.78 4.66 -2.16
C ALA A 17 0.08 3.31 -2.08
N TYR A 18 -0.20 2.89 -0.85
CA TYR A 18 -1.04 1.73 -0.58
C TYR A 18 -2.30 2.19 0.14
N MET A 19 -3.46 1.83 -0.41
CA MET A 19 -4.77 2.12 0.17
C MET A 19 -5.58 0.84 0.26
N ASN A 20 -6.10 0.54 1.45
CA ASN A 20 -7.01 -0.58 1.64
C ASN A 20 -8.30 -0.15 2.31
N ALA A 21 -9.37 -0.10 1.52
CA ALA A 21 -10.68 0.33 1.95
C ALA A 21 -11.35 -0.66 2.91
N ASN A 22 -11.07 -1.96 2.80
CA ASN A 22 -11.63 -2.99 3.69
C ASN A 22 -11.36 -2.73 5.17
N ASN A 23 -10.19 -2.20 5.47
CA ASN A 23 -9.81 -1.87 6.84
C ASN A 23 -9.44 -0.40 6.99
N ARG A 24 -9.79 0.44 6.01
CA ARG A 24 -9.46 1.86 5.94
C ARG A 24 -8.00 2.16 6.29
N ALA A 25 -7.06 1.36 5.79
CA ALA A 25 -5.66 1.45 6.20
C ALA A 25 -4.77 2.06 5.12
N HIS A 26 -3.94 3.00 5.55
CA HIS A 26 -2.77 3.43 4.81
C HIS A 26 -1.53 2.65 5.26
N LYS A 27 -0.73 2.27 4.27
CA LYS A 27 0.57 1.62 4.44
C LYS A 27 1.59 2.28 3.52
N LEU A 28 2.87 2.06 3.80
CA LEU A 28 3.97 2.48 2.93
C LEU A 28 4.15 1.51 1.75
N CYS A 29 3.80 0.24 1.95
CA CYS A 29 3.68 -0.79 0.92
C CYS A 29 2.89 -1.97 1.49
N CYS A 30 2.63 -3.01 0.68
CA CYS A 30 1.91 -4.20 1.12
C CYS A 30 2.50 -4.86 2.38
N MET A 31 3.83 -4.80 2.55
CA MET A 31 4.57 -5.41 3.66
C MET A 31 4.87 -4.45 4.82
N SER A 32 4.48 -3.18 4.77
CA SER A 32 4.61 -2.34 5.96
C SER A 32 3.49 -2.64 6.96
N LYS A 33 3.71 -2.27 8.23
CA LYS A 33 2.60 -2.10 9.17
C LYS A 33 1.73 -0.91 8.73
N ILE A 34 0.52 -0.87 9.26
CA ILE A 34 -0.42 0.24 9.06
C ILE A 34 0.20 1.49 9.70
N VAL A 35 0.26 2.58 8.94
CA VAL A 35 0.80 3.88 9.38
C VAL A 35 -0.29 4.91 9.65
N GLY A 36 -1.47 4.71 9.08
CA GLY A 36 -2.63 5.56 9.28
C GLY A 36 -3.91 4.83 8.95
N ARG A 37 -5.03 5.37 9.44
CA ARG A 37 -6.36 4.97 8.99
C ARG A 37 -7.16 6.20 8.66
N TRP A 38 -8.03 6.07 7.66
CA TRP A 38 -9.03 7.10 7.40
C TRP A 38 -10.35 6.76 8.08
N HIS A 39 -11.09 7.78 8.45
CA HIS A 39 -12.32 7.64 9.22
C HIS A 39 -13.51 8.35 8.61
N ASP A 40 -13.26 9.43 7.87
CA ASP A 40 -14.28 10.17 7.15
C ASP A 40 -14.69 9.39 5.88
N MET A 41 -15.98 9.16 5.72
CA MET A 41 -16.57 8.50 4.54
C MET A 41 -17.30 9.51 3.64
N ASP A 42 -17.52 10.74 4.12
CA ASP A 42 -18.15 11.81 3.37
C ASP A 42 -17.14 12.57 2.49
N GLN A 43 -15.85 12.45 2.82
CA GLN A 43 -14.72 12.96 2.06
C GLN A 43 -14.34 12.01 0.92
N ASP A 44 -14.01 12.52 -0.26
CA ASP A 44 -13.60 11.68 -1.39
C ASP A 44 -12.21 11.05 -1.18
N LEU A 45 -11.98 9.95 -1.89
CA LEU A 45 -10.75 9.16 -1.75
C LEU A 45 -9.48 9.92 -2.19
N GLN A 46 -9.60 10.88 -3.12
CA GLN A 46 -8.46 11.66 -3.60
C GLN A 46 -7.95 12.59 -2.52
N GLU A 47 -8.86 13.31 -1.87
CA GLU A 47 -8.53 14.23 -0.80
C GLU A 47 -7.91 13.47 0.37
N GLN A 48 -8.50 12.35 0.78
CA GLN A 48 -7.95 11.51 1.83
C GLN A 48 -6.55 10.98 1.50
N LEU A 49 -6.31 10.56 0.25
CA LEU A 49 -4.99 10.14 -0.19
C LEU A 49 -3.99 11.31 -0.18
N GLY A 50 -4.40 12.49 -0.63
CA GLY A 50 -3.58 13.70 -0.65
C GLY A 50 -3.19 14.15 0.75
N GLU A 51 -4.14 14.20 1.68
CA GLU A 51 -3.90 14.51 3.10
C GLU A 51 -2.95 13.50 3.75
N PHE A 52 -3.14 12.21 3.49
CA PHE A 52 -2.23 11.20 3.98
C PHE A 52 -0.83 11.37 3.37
N TRP A 53 -0.75 11.63 2.05
CA TRP A 53 0.50 11.75 1.30
C TRP A 53 1.37 12.91 1.77
N GLU A 54 0.77 14.07 2.03
CA GLU A 54 1.46 15.26 2.53
C GLU A 54 1.46 15.35 4.06
N GLY A 55 0.79 14.41 4.74
CA GLY A 55 0.63 14.41 6.19
C GLY A 55 1.93 14.17 6.96
N THR A 56 1.93 14.58 8.23
CA THR A 56 3.09 14.51 9.13
C THR A 56 3.65 13.09 9.27
N THR A 57 2.79 12.07 9.25
CA THR A 57 3.21 10.66 9.27
C THR A 57 4.11 10.31 8.08
N MET A 58 3.72 10.70 6.87
CA MET A 58 4.51 10.44 5.66
C MET A 58 5.80 11.28 5.65
N GLN A 59 5.72 12.55 6.06
CA GLN A 59 6.90 13.40 6.21
C GLN A 59 7.94 12.79 7.16
N ASN A 60 7.51 12.32 8.33
CA ASN A 60 8.40 11.68 9.30
C ASN A 60 9.06 10.42 8.73
N VAL A 61 8.29 9.55 8.06
CA VAL A 61 8.83 8.35 7.42
C VAL A 61 9.84 8.69 6.33
N ARG A 62 9.54 9.67 5.48
CA ARG A 62 10.45 10.14 4.43
C ARG A 62 11.73 10.69 5.05
N GLN A 63 11.63 11.49 6.12
CA GLN A 63 12.78 12.02 6.83
C GLN A 63 13.62 10.91 7.46
N GLU A 64 13.01 9.90 8.08
CA GLU A 64 13.74 8.73 8.61
C GLU A 64 14.57 8.05 7.52
N PHE A 65 14.00 7.83 6.33
CA PHE A 65 14.76 7.25 5.22
C PHE A 65 15.86 8.18 4.68
N MET A 66 15.64 9.49 4.64
CA MET A 66 16.69 10.45 4.24
C MET A 66 17.82 10.53 5.27
N ASP A 67 17.51 10.36 6.55
CA ASP A 67 18.48 10.26 7.66
C ASP A 67 19.23 8.93 7.70
N GLY A 68 18.94 7.98 6.80
CA GLY A 68 19.52 6.64 6.81
C GLY A 68 19.02 5.75 7.95
N LYS A 69 17.78 5.95 8.41
CA LYS A 69 17.12 5.15 9.44
C LYS A 69 16.04 4.26 8.82
N MET A 70 15.99 3.00 9.22
CA MET A 70 14.90 2.08 8.86
C MET A 70 13.68 2.35 9.78
N PRO A 71 12.52 2.79 9.24
CA PRO A 71 11.32 3.01 10.04
C PRO A 71 10.84 1.71 10.70
N LYS A 72 10.35 1.80 11.94
CA LYS A 72 9.82 0.62 12.69
C LYS A 72 8.70 -0.12 11.95
N VAL A 73 7.94 0.58 11.12
CA VAL A 73 6.84 0.02 10.33
C VAL A 73 7.33 -0.84 9.16
N CYS A 74 8.59 -0.70 8.76
CA CYS A 74 9.28 -1.49 7.74
C CYS A 74 10.26 -2.50 8.34
N ASP A 75 10.80 -2.21 9.53
CA ASP A 75 11.83 -3.03 10.18
C ASP A 75 11.42 -4.49 10.40
N TRP A 76 10.16 -4.74 10.73
CA TRP A 76 9.64 -6.08 10.99
C TRP A 76 9.75 -7.04 9.79
N TYR A 77 9.81 -6.49 8.57
CA TYR A 77 9.85 -7.24 7.32
C TYR A 77 11.15 -6.94 6.57
N CYS A 78 11.25 -5.79 5.89
CA CYS A 78 12.44 -5.45 5.11
C CYS A 78 13.69 -5.38 5.98
N GLY A 79 13.64 -4.64 7.10
CA GLY A 79 14.81 -4.53 7.99
C GLY A 79 15.28 -5.90 8.52
N ARG A 80 14.35 -6.81 8.82
CA ARG A 80 14.65 -8.19 9.20
C ARG A 80 15.35 -8.96 8.08
N TYR A 81 14.75 -9.06 6.89
CA TYR A 81 15.33 -9.83 5.78
C TYR A 81 16.70 -9.30 5.34
N GLU A 82 16.87 -7.98 5.38
CA GLU A 82 18.12 -7.32 5.05
C GLU A 82 19.23 -7.63 6.08
N ARG A 83 18.90 -7.66 7.39
CA ARG A 83 19.85 -8.14 8.42
C ARG A 83 20.19 -9.61 8.27
N GLU A 84 19.22 -10.43 7.88
CA GLU A 84 19.39 -11.87 7.61
C GLU A 84 20.09 -12.14 6.26
N LYS A 85 20.37 -11.08 5.47
CA LYS A 85 21.00 -11.13 4.14
C LYS A 85 20.20 -11.89 3.08
N VAL A 86 18.87 -11.90 3.22
CA VAL A 86 17.90 -12.48 2.28
C VAL A 86 17.25 -11.33 1.49
N TRP A 87 18.08 -10.64 0.71
CA TRP A 87 17.73 -9.36 0.07
C TRP A 87 16.60 -9.48 -0.94
N GLU A 88 16.49 -10.64 -1.59
CA GLU A 88 15.47 -10.99 -2.57
C GLU A 88 14.05 -11.04 -1.97
N GLU A 89 13.92 -11.18 -0.66
CA GLU A 89 12.63 -11.14 0.06
C GLU A 89 12.28 -9.70 0.52
N SER A 90 13.23 -8.77 0.47
CA SER A 90 12.98 -7.39 0.88
C SER A 90 12.21 -6.64 -0.21
N ASN A 91 10.99 -6.23 0.14
CA ASN A 91 10.19 -5.37 -0.73
C ASN A 91 10.87 -4.02 -1.01
N ARG A 92 11.74 -3.52 -0.11
CA ARG A 92 12.54 -2.31 -0.38
C ARG A 92 13.44 -2.51 -1.59
N MET A 93 14.12 -3.65 -1.68
CA MET A 93 15.00 -3.99 -2.80
C MET A 93 14.22 -4.14 -4.10
N HIS A 94 13.00 -4.72 -4.05
CA HIS A 94 12.12 -4.75 -5.21
C HIS A 94 11.71 -3.36 -5.69
N PHE A 95 11.36 -2.42 -4.80
CA PHE A 95 11.05 -1.05 -5.21
C PHE A 95 12.26 -0.33 -5.78
N ILE A 96 13.46 -0.53 -5.22
CA ILE A 96 14.70 0.00 -5.78
C ILE A 96 14.89 -0.50 -7.21
N SER A 97 14.79 -1.81 -7.45
CA SER A 97 14.90 -2.40 -8.78
C SER A 97 13.79 -1.93 -9.73
N LYS A 98 12.54 -1.89 -9.25
CA LYS A 98 11.38 -1.49 -10.06
C LYS A 98 11.54 -0.08 -10.61
N TYR A 99 11.94 0.86 -9.75
CA TYR A 99 12.11 2.26 -10.17
C TYR A 99 13.43 2.49 -10.88
N ALA A 100 14.43 1.65 -10.62
CA ALA A 100 15.72 1.69 -11.26
C ALA A 100 15.63 1.61 -12.80
N ASP A 101 14.73 0.79 -13.33
CA ASP A 101 14.67 0.46 -14.75
C ASP A 101 13.78 1.40 -15.58
N HIS A 102 13.12 2.38 -14.95
CA HIS A 102 12.17 3.25 -15.65
C HIS A 102 12.74 4.66 -15.85
N GLU A 103 12.70 5.18 -17.08
CA GLU A 103 13.40 6.41 -17.51
C GLU A 103 13.14 7.62 -16.61
N GLU A 104 11.90 7.84 -16.18
CA GLU A 104 11.52 8.97 -15.33
C GLU A 104 11.75 8.73 -13.82
N THR A 105 11.97 7.47 -13.40
CA THR A 105 12.15 7.09 -11.99
C THR A 105 13.53 6.48 -11.69
N SER A 106 14.39 6.42 -12.70
CA SER A 106 15.63 5.64 -12.67
C SER A 106 16.60 6.17 -11.61
N HIS A 107 17.07 5.24 -10.79
CA HIS A 107 18.21 5.37 -9.88
C HIS A 107 19.47 5.99 -10.48
N LYS A 108 19.61 6.02 -11.82
CA LYS A 108 20.72 6.70 -12.51
C LYS A 108 20.76 8.21 -12.23
N ASN A 109 19.67 8.80 -11.76
CA ASN A 109 19.58 10.19 -11.31
C ASN A 109 18.46 10.36 -10.26
N TYR A 110 18.66 9.86 -9.02
CA TYR A 110 17.70 10.13 -7.93
C TYR A 110 17.42 11.64 -7.74
N GLU A 111 18.38 12.50 -8.09
CA GLU A 111 18.23 13.97 -8.12
C GLU A 111 17.10 14.44 -9.07
N ASN A 112 16.87 13.75 -10.20
CA ASN A 112 15.82 14.10 -11.18
C ASN A 112 14.41 13.69 -10.75
N LEU A 113 14.29 13.00 -9.61
CA LEU A 113 13.01 12.58 -9.07
C LEU A 113 12.31 13.67 -8.26
N GLY A 114 13.05 14.73 -7.90
CA GLY A 114 12.56 15.80 -7.05
C GLY A 114 12.06 15.27 -5.71
N LEU A 115 12.88 14.43 -5.06
CA LEU A 115 12.56 13.88 -3.74
C LEU A 115 12.29 15.04 -2.77
N ASP A 116 11.13 15.00 -2.14
CA ASP A 116 10.68 16.05 -1.22
C ASP A 116 10.00 15.42 -0.01
N ILE A 117 10.26 15.96 1.18
CA ILE A 117 9.70 15.41 2.43
C ILE A 117 8.18 15.59 2.48
N VAL A 118 7.67 16.73 2.01
CA VAL A 118 6.25 17.08 2.04
C VAL A 118 5.54 16.50 0.81
N LYS A 119 6.03 16.81 -0.38
CA LYS A 119 5.43 16.46 -1.67
C LYS A 119 5.75 15.04 -2.12
N GLY A 120 6.74 14.38 -1.52
CA GLY A 120 7.23 13.05 -1.90
C GLY A 120 8.10 13.09 -3.15
N ASN A 121 7.59 13.64 -4.25
CA ASN A 121 8.31 13.73 -5.51
C ASN A 121 7.93 15.01 -6.28
N LYS A 122 8.56 15.22 -7.44
CA LYS A 122 8.28 16.38 -8.31
C LYS A 122 6.83 16.52 -8.79
N TRP A 123 6.04 15.45 -8.77
CA TRP A 123 4.62 15.48 -9.16
C TRP A 123 3.69 15.81 -7.99
N GLY A 124 4.19 15.81 -6.75
CA GLY A 124 3.39 16.09 -5.56
C GLY A 124 2.38 15.00 -5.20
N LYS A 125 2.48 13.81 -5.82
CA LYS A 125 1.52 12.72 -5.64
C LYS A 125 2.16 11.35 -5.94
N PRO A 126 1.59 10.23 -5.47
CA PRO A 126 2.10 8.91 -5.83
C PRO A 126 1.95 8.65 -7.34
N ILE A 127 2.93 7.94 -7.90
CA ILE A 127 2.95 7.48 -9.30
C ILE A 127 2.89 5.95 -9.42
N ASP A 128 2.89 5.26 -8.28
CA ASP A 128 2.66 3.82 -8.13
C ASP A 128 1.59 3.63 -7.06
N ILE A 129 0.50 2.94 -7.37
CA ILE A 129 -0.66 2.81 -6.49
C ILE A 129 -1.02 1.33 -6.33
N ASP A 130 -1.02 0.80 -5.10
CA ASP A 130 -1.67 -0.45 -4.70
C ASP A 130 -3.01 -0.10 -4.05
N LEU A 131 -4.07 -0.19 -4.85
CA LEU A 131 -5.43 0.09 -4.44
C LEU A 131 -6.15 -1.22 -4.14
N ARG A 132 -6.70 -1.31 -2.94
CA ARG A 132 -7.55 -2.43 -2.50
C ARG A 132 -8.93 -1.89 -2.19
N PRO A 133 -9.80 -1.81 -3.20
CA PRO A 133 -11.05 -1.08 -3.12
C PRO A 133 -12.04 -1.80 -2.20
N SER A 134 -12.06 -3.13 -2.21
CA SER A 134 -12.83 -3.91 -1.25
C SER A 134 -12.51 -5.40 -1.31
N LYS A 135 -13.21 -6.17 -0.48
CA LYS A 135 -13.32 -7.62 -0.52
C LYS A 135 -14.71 -8.06 -0.97
N LEU A 136 -15.68 -7.15 -1.14
CA LEU A 136 -16.99 -7.49 -1.71
C LEU A 136 -16.76 -7.99 -3.13
N CYS A 137 -16.93 -9.28 -3.33
CA CYS A 137 -16.67 -9.93 -4.60
C CYS A 137 -17.90 -10.76 -4.97
N ASN A 138 -18.27 -10.74 -6.24
CA ASN A 138 -19.32 -11.60 -6.80
C ASN A 138 -18.77 -12.93 -7.35
N LEU A 139 -17.46 -13.17 -7.24
CA LEU A 139 -16.74 -14.32 -7.79
C LEU A 139 -15.90 -15.05 -6.73
N LYS A 140 -15.63 -16.35 -6.96
CA LYS A 140 -14.81 -17.23 -6.10
C LYS A 140 -13.49 -17.62 -6.77
N CYS A 141 -12.71 -16.64 -7.22
CA CYS A 141 -11.42 -16.91 -7.85
C CYS A 141 -10.45 -17.56 -6.84
N ARG A 142 -9.88 -18.74 -7.16
CA ARG A 142 -8.93 -19.46 -6.29
C ARG A 142 -7.58 -18.74 -6.09
N SER A 143 -7.37 -17.63 -6.80
CA SER A 143 -6.26 -16.69 -6.57
C SER A 143 -6.52 -15.73 -5.40
N CYS A 144 -7.77 -15.58 -4.96
CA CYS A 144 -8.16 -14.74 -3.83
C CYS A 144 -8.22 -15.56 -2.53
N ASN A 145 -8.05 -14.89 -1.40
CA ASN A 145 -8.31 -15.47 -0.07
C ASN A 145 -9.54 -14.84 0.59
N SER A 146 -9.90 -15.38 1.76
CA SER A 146 -10.96 -14.88 2.62
C SER A 146 -10.81 -13.41 3.05
N THR A 147 -9.61 -12.81 2.96
CA THR A 147 -9.43 -11.37 3.23
C THR A 147 -9.81 -10.50 2.03
N TRP A 148 -9.78 -11.04 0.80
CA TRP A 148 -10.01 -10.29 -0.44
C TRP A 148 -11.26 -10.72 -1.22
N SER A 149 -12.02 -11.71 -0.74
CA SER A 149 -13.29 -12.13 -1.33
C SER A 149 -14.29 -12.55 -0.25
N THR A 150 -15.44 -11.88 -0.21
CA THR A 150 -16.60 -12.24 0.63
C THR A 150 -17.10 -13.64 0.34
N GLU A 151 -17.02 -14.10 -0.91
CA GLU A 151 -17.50 -15.42 -1.32
C GLU A 151 -16.55 -16.55 -0.87
N ILE A 152 -15.24 -16.31 -0.88
CA ILE A 152 -14.26 -17.23 -0.27
C ILE A 152 -14.38 -17.20 1.26
N GLU A 153 -14.62 -16.05 1.88
CA GLU A 153 -14.83 -15.96 3.33
C GLU A 153 -16.05 -16.77 3.78
N LYS A 154 -17.18 -16.69 3.04
CA LYS A 154 -18.36 -17.53 3.28
C LYS A 154 -18.02 -19.03 3.20
N GLU A 155 -17.32 -19.45 2.16
CA GLU A 155 -16.91 -20.87 2.00
C GLU A 155 -16.05 -21.36 3.17
N VAL A 156 -15.07 -20.57 3.60
CA VAL A 156 -14.21 -20.90 4.75
C VAL A 156 -15.00 -20.93 6.07
N LEU A 157 -15.98 -20.05 6.24
CA LEU A 157 -16.87 -20.04 7.42
C LEU A 157 -17.76 -21.30 7.46
N ASP A 158 -18.30 -21.71 6.31
CA ASP A 158 -19.16 -22.90 6.18
C ASP A 158 -18.37 -24.20 6.31
N ASN A 159 -17.07 -24.18 6.00
CA ASN A 159 -16.20 -25.35 6.04
C ASN A 159 -15.11 -25.19 7.10
N LYS A 160 -15.43 -25.52 8.35
CA LYS A 160 -14.50 -25.43 9.50
C LYS A 160 -13.15 -26.14 9.28
N SER A 161 -13.12 -27.18 8.44
CA SER A 161 -11.88 -27.88 8.08
C SER A 161 -10.88 -27.03 7.29
N LEU A 162 -11.35 -25.97 6.61
CA LEU A 162 -10.50 -25.02 5.89
C LEU A 162 -9.89 -23.96 6.81
N GLN A 163 -10.49 -23.71 7.97
CA GLN A 163 -10.09 -22.61 8.85
C GLN A 163 -8.70 -22.83 9.45
N GLY A 164 -7.80 -21.85 9.25
CA GLY A 164 -6.48 -21.85 9.87
C GLY A 164 -5.43 -22.73 9.18
N TRP A 165 -5.75 -23.27 7.99
CA TRP A 165 -4.80 -24.07 7.23
C TRP A 165 -3.66 -23.23 6.66
N THR A 166 -3.98 -22.04 6.13
CA THR A 166 -3.00 -21.07 5.64
C THR A 166 -3.49 -19.64 5.88
N TYR A 167 -2.65 -18.64 5.55
CA TYR A 167 -3.11 -17.25 5.52
C TYR A 167 -4.25 -17.03 4.49
N TRP A 168 -4.41 -17.93 3.52
CA TRP A 168 -5.46 -17.86 2.51
C TRP A 168 -6.86 -18.20 3.05
N ASP A 169 -6.91 -18.87 4.20
CA ASP A 169 -8.15 -19.36 4.83
C ASP A 169 -8.38 -18.73 6.21
N SER A 170 -7.76 -17.56 6.43
CA SER A 170 -7.88 -16.80 7.68
C SER A 170 -9.12 -15.92 7.64
N VAL A 171 -10.07 -16.16 8.53
CA VAL A 171 -11.30 -15.36 8.65
C VAL A 171 -11.06 -14.04 9.39
N THR A 172 -11.74 -12.98 8.94
CA THR A 172 -11.72 -11.69 9.63
C THR A 172 -12.42 -11.82 10.98
N LYS A 173 -11.66 -11.92 12.07
CA LYS A 173 -12.24 -12.07 13.42
C LYS A 173 -12.74 -10.77 14.04
N SER A 174 -12.28 -9.62 13.55
CA SER A 174 -12.69 -8.31 14.07
C SER A 174 -14.02 -7.88 13.46
N GLU A 175 -15.04 -7.75 14.31
CA GLU A 175 -16.36 -7.25 13.90
C GLU A 175 -16.28 -5.83 13.32
N THR A 176 -15.42 -4.97 13.90
CA THR A 176 -15.18 -3.61 13.40
C THR A 176 -14.61 -3.62 11.97
N VAL A 177 -13.61 -4.45 11.70
CA VAL A 177 -13.03 -4.55 10.34
C VAL A 177 -14.06 -5.13 9.37
N ARG A 178 -14.91 -6.06 9.83
CA ARG A 178 -15.99 -6.59 8.99
C ARG A 178 -17.01 -5.51 8.63
N LYS A 179 -17.48 -4.74 9.63
CA LYS A 179 -18.33 -3.56 9.42
C LYS A 179 -17.69 -2.56 8.47
N TRP A 180 -16.37 -2.36 8.57
CA TRP A 180 -15.68 -1.45 7.67
C TRP A 180 -15.61 -1.92 6.22
N ALA A 181 -15.50 -3.22 6.00
CA ALA A 181 -15.56 -3.77 4.65
C ALA A 181 -16.98 -3.75 4.07
N GLU A 182 -18.00 -3.90 4.92
CA GLU A 182 -19.42 -3.93 4.52
C GLU A 182 -20.03 -2.53 4.30
N GLN A 183 -19.44 -1.47 4.86
CA GLN A 183 -19.96 -0.10 4.76
C GLN A 183 -19.68 0.58 3.41
N ILE A 184 -18.93 -0.08 2.53
CA ILE A 184 -18.53 0.50 1.25
C ILE A 184 -19.77 0.54 0.37
N ASP A 185 -20.30 1.75 0.14
CA ASP A 185 -21.34 2.00 -0.84
C ASP A 185 -20.68 2.23 -2.20
N TYR A 186 -20.81 1.26 -3.09
CA TYR A 186 -20.25 1.35 -4.44
C TYR A 186 -21.07 2.20 -5.39
N ASP A 187 -22.32 2.45 -5.03
CA ASP A 187 -23.18 3.35 -5.78
C ASP A 187 -22.96 4.81 -5.35
N ASP A 188 -22.22 5.05 -4.25
CA ASP A 188 -21.77 6.38 -3.86
C ASP A 188 -20.64 6.85 -4.79
N PRO A 189 -20.88 7.89 -5.62
CA PRO A 189 -19.86 8.41 -6.52
C PRO A 189 -18.62 8.94 -5.81
N LYS A 190 -18.64 9.18 -4.49
CA LYS A 190 -17.47 9.59 -3.69
C LYS A 190 -16.51 8.45 -3.37
N PHE A 191 -17.01 7.21 -3.39
CA PHE A 191 -16.21 6.04 -3.07
C PHE A 191 -15.68 5.32 -4.31
N ASP A 192 -16.09 5.72 -5.53
CA ASP A 192 -15.54 5.15 -6.76
C ASP A 192 -14.03 5.41 -6.82
N PRO A 193 -13.20 4.38 -6.59
CA PRO A 193 -11.78 4.58 -6.38
C PRO A 193 -11.02 4.75 -7.70
N VAL A 194 -11.69 4.52 -8.84
CA VAL A 194 -11.10 4.74 -10.17
C VAL A 194 -11.40 6.15 -10.66
N SER A 195 -12.61 6.67 -10.43
CA SER A 195 -12.94 8.05 -10.82
C SER A 195 -12.44 9.11 -9.84
N ASN A 196 -12.28 8.77 -8.55
CA ASN A 196 -11.80 9.68 -7.51
C ASN A 196 -10.29 9.56 -7.22
N ILE A 197 -9.49 9.01 -8.13
CA ILE A 197 -8.03 9.11 -8.01
C ILE A 197 -7.49 9.77 -9.26
N ASN A 198 -6.78 10.88 -9.10
CA ASN A 198 -6.08 11.52 -10.20
C ASN A 198 -4.90 10.63 -10.68
N LEU A 199 -5.16 9.87 -11.75
CA LEU A 199 -4.20 8.96 -12.37
C LEU A 199 -3.17 9.63 -13.30
N ASP A 200 -3.19 10.97 -13.46
CA ASP A 200 -2.20 11.64 -14.31
C ASP A 200 -0.77 11.31 -13.84
N HIS A 201 0.12 10.95 -14.76
CA HIS A 201 1.50 10.52 -14.46
C HIS A 201 1.64 9.25 -13.59
N VAL A 202 0.55 8.56 -13.22
CA VAL A 202 0.62 7.24 -12.59
C VAL A 202 1.16 6.24 -13.61
N LYS A 203 2.25 5.57 -13.26
CA LYS A 203 2.96 4.61 -14.11
C LYS A 203 2.55 3.18 -13.79
N TRP A 204 2.18 2.92 -12.54
CA TRP A 204 1.76 1.60 -12.08
C TRP A 204 0.49 1.72 -11.24
N LEU A 205 -0.55 1.02 -11.67
CA LEU A 205 -1.77 0.82 -10.90
C LEU A 205 -1.93 -0.67 -10.67
N LYS A 206 -1.82 -1.09 -9.42
CA LYS A 206 -2.16 -2.43 -8.97
C LYS A 206 -3.49 -2.35 -8.25
N MET A 207 -4.44 -3.14 -8.71
CA MET A 207 -5.70 -3.34 -8.03
C MET A 207 -5.75 -4.77 -7.48
N SER A 208 -6.16 -4.93 -6.23
CA SER A 208 -6.28 -6.24 -5.59
C SER A 208 -7.46 -6.24 -4.62
N GLY A 209 -8.44 -7.09 -4.89
CA GLY A 209 -9.73 -7.06 -4.21
C GLY A 209 -10.87 -7.26 -5.20
N GLY A 210 -12.08 -7.39 -4.65
CA GLY A 210 -13.33 -7.35 -5.40
C GLY A 210 -13.73 -5.92 -5.75
#